data_AF-A0A4S2D7C6-F1
#
_entry.id   AF-A0A4S2D7C6-F1
#
_cell.length_a   1.000
_cell.length_b   1.000
_cell.length_c   1.000
_cell.angle_alpha   90.00
_cell.angle_beta   90.00
_cell.angle_gamma   90.00
#
_symmetry.space_group_name_H-M   'P 1'
#
loop_
_entity.id
_entity.type
_entity.pdbx_description
1 polymer ?
#
loop_
_entity_poly.entity_id
_entity_poly.type
_entity_poly.pdbx_seq_one_letter_code
_entity_poly.pdbx_strand_id
1 'polypeptide(L)'
;MWPRAFAALLAGFLVAAAATGLVAWLPPGPWERAVVPSLIAFVPLWMLAAVWAFSFRTGLRAWTGMGVAAALGFALLWLLRSTQWVQ
;
A
#
# COMPACT_ATOMS: atom_id res chain seq x y z
N MET A 1 -18.31 -9.44 -10.11
CA MET A 1 -16.85 -9.43 -10.35
C MET A 1 -16.29 -8.02 -10.49
N TRP A 2 -16.89 -7.16 -11.31
CA TRP A 2 -16.49 -5.75 -11.49
C TRP A 2 -16.19 -4.94 -10.21
N PRO A 3 -17.00 -4.99 -9.14
CA PRO A 3 -16.71 -4.23 -7.93
C PRO A 3 -15.36 -4.57 -7.29
N ARG A 4 -14.92 -5.83 -7.42
CA ARG A 4 -13.62 -6.31 -6.92
C ARG A 4 -12.48 -5.91 -7.84
N ALA A 5 -12.73 -5.86 -9.15
CA ALA A 5 -11.77 -5.31 -10.11
C ALA A 5 -11.53 -3.80 -9.88
N PHE A 6 -12.58 -3.03 -9.59
CA PHE A 6 -12.43 -1.62 -9.20
C PHE A 6 -11.75 -1.46 -7.84
N ALA A 7 -12.03 -2.33 -6.86
CA ALA A 7 -11.30 -2.35 -5.59
C ALA A 7 -9.80 -2.65 -5.81
N ALA A 8 -9.46 -3.64 -6.64
CA ALA A 8 -8.10 -3.95 -7.03
C ALA A 8 -7.40 -2.75 -7.68
N LEU A 9 -8.10 -2.06 -8.60
CA LEU A 9 -7.55 -0.92 -9.32
C LEU A 9 -7.31 0.28 -8.40
N LEU A 10 -8.34 0.71 -7.65
CA LEU A 10 -8.31 1.95 -6.87
C LEU A 10 -7.78 1.73 -5.45
N ALA A 11 -8.45 0.87 -4.67
CA ALA A 11 -8.02 0.60 -3.31
C ALA A 11 -6.69 -0.17 -3.27
N GLY A 12 -6.48 -1.11 -4.21
CA GLY A 12 -5.20 -1.79 -4.36
C GLY A 12 -4.06 -0.86 -4.71
N PHE A 13 -4.28 0.18 -5.51
CA PHE A 13 -3.27 1.19 -5.81
C PHE A 13 -2.85 1.92 -4.54
N LEU A 14 -3.82 2.31 -3.69
CA LEU A 14 -3.54 2.97 -2.41
C LEU A 14 -2.81 2.04 -1.43
N VAL A 15 -3.20 0.77 -1.35
CA VAL A 15 -2.51 -0.24 -0.53
C VAL A 15 -1.06 -0.38 -0.99
N ALA A 16 -0.83 -0.48 -2.30
CA ALA A 16 0.51 -0.58 -2.86
C ALA A 16 1.35 0.67 -2.58
N ALA A 17 0.76 1.87 -2.71
CA ALA A 17 1.44 3.13 -2.42
C ALA A 17 1.82 3.26 -0.94
N ALA A 18 0.94 2.83 -0.03
CA ALA A 18 1.26 2.80 1.39
C ALA A 18 2.36 1.77 1.68
N ALA A 19 2.29 0.58 1.08
CA ALA A 19 3.31 -0.45 1.24
C ALA A 19 4.68 -0.02 0.70
N THR A 20 4.75 0.61 -0.48
CA THR A 20 6.02 1.12 -1.02
C THR A 20 6.58 2.27 -0.21
N GLY A 21 5.72 3.18 0.27
CA GLY A 21 6.13 4.22 1.21
C GLY A 21 6.75 3.63 2.46
N LEU A 22 6.12 2.59 3.03
CA LEU A 22 6.64 1.90 4.21
C LEU A 22 7.98 1.21 3.91
N VAL A 23 8.11 0.54 2.77
CA VAL A 23 9.38 -0.08 2.35
C VAL A 23 10.50 0.95 2.16
N ALA A 24 10.17 2.14 1.67
CA ALA A 24 11.13 3.21 1.51
C ALA A 24 11.56 3.84 2.86
N TRP A 25 10.66 3.89 3.85
CA TRP A 25 10.82 4.71 5.07
C TRP A 25 11.07 3.89 6.34
N LEU A 26 10.82 2.56 6.34
CA LEU A 26 11.16 1.67 7.46
C LEU A 26 12.67 1.40 7.62
N PRO A 27 13.44 1.17 6.55
CA PRO A 27 14.84 0.82 6.69
C PRO A 27 15.64 1.99 7.30
N PRO A 28 16.49 1.75 8.30
CA PRO A 28 17.38 2.78 8.80
C PRO A 28 18.42 3.14 7.72
N GLY A 29 18.46 4.41 7.31
CA GLY A 29 19.44 4.90 6.35
C GLY A 29 18.93 6.01 5.44
N PRO A 30 19.76 6.49 4.49
CA PRO A 30 19.38 7.55 3.56
C PRO A 30 18.22 7.10 2.68
N TRP A 31 17.08 7.79 2.78
CA TRP A 31 15.86 7.44 2.06
C TRP A 31 16.06 7.47 0.54
N GLU A 32 16.99 8.28 0.00
CA GLU A 32 17.24 8.38 -1.45
C GLU A 32 17.63 7.03 -2.07
N ARG A 33 18.33 6.18 -1.32
CA ARG A 33 18.75 4.85 -1.77
C ARG A 33 17.58 3.88 -1.87
N ALA A 34 16.55 4.08 -1.04
CA ALA A 34 15.38 3.21 -0.97
C ALA A 34 14.26 3.65 -1.94
N VAL A 35 14.28 4.89 -2.44
CA VAL A 35 13.25 5.42 -3.36
C VAL A 35 13.16 4.60 -4.64
N VAL A 36 14.28 4.41 -5.35
CA VAL A 36 14.26 3.72 -6.66
C VAL A 36 13.79 2.27 -6.53
N PRO A 37 14.32 1.44 -5.60
CA PRO A 37 13.80 0.10 -5.37
C PRO A 37 12.31 0.08 -5.00
N SER A 38 11.85 1.05 -4.20
CA SER A 38 10.45 1.12 -3.78
C SER A 38 9.50 1.47 -4.92
N LEU A 39 9.93 2.33 -5.84
CA LEU A 39 9.18 2.61 -7.07
C LEU A 39 9.09 1.38 -7.97
N ILE A 40 10.17 0.60 -8.07
CA ILE A 40 10.17 -0.68 -8.82
C ILE A 40 9.23 -1.69 -8.14
N ALA A 41 9.26 -1.77 -6.81
CA ALA A 41 8.42 -2.66 -6.02
C ALA A 41 6.92 -2.30 -6.05
N PHE A 42 6.57 -1.08 -6.46
CA PHE A 42 5.19 -0.62 -6.57
C PHE A 42 4.33 -1.53 -7.45
N VAL A 43 4.79 -1.82 -8.66
CA VAL A 43 4.01 -2.61 -9.63
C VAL A 43 3.77 -4.04 -9.12
N PRO A 44 4.79 -4.79 -8.64
CA PRO A 44 4.58 -6.08 -7.99
C PRO A 44 3.61 -6.02 -6.80
N LEU A 45 3.75 -5.04 -5.92
CA LEU A 45 2.87 -4.88 -4.76
C LEU A 45 1.43 -4.57 -5.18
N TRP A 46 1.25 -3.78 -6.23
CA TRP A 46 -0.07 -3.49 -6.78
C TRP A 46 -0.73 -4.71 -7.41
N MET A 47 0.03 -5.53 -8.14
CA MET A 47 -0.45 -6.81 -8.66
C MET A 47 -0.84 -7.77 -7.53
N LEU A 48 -0.04 -7.87 -6.46
CA LEU A 48 -0.38 -8.66 -5.28
C LEU A 48 -1.65 -8.15 -4.60
N ALA A 49 -1.81 -6.83 -4.46
CA ALA A 49 -3.04 -6.23 -3.94
C ALA A 49 -4.24 -6.54 -4.83
N ALA A 50 -4.07 -6.53 -6.17
CA ALA A 50 -5.11 -6.91 -7.10
C ALA A 50 -5.54 -8.37 -6.93
N VAL A 51 -4.58 -9.30 -6.83
CA VAL A 51 -4.86 -10.72 -6.54
C VAL A 51 -5.58 -10.86 -5.19
N TRP A 52 -5.17 -10.10 -4.17
CA TRP A 52 -5.79 -10.11 -2.86
C TRP A 52 -7.25 -9.62 -2.88
N ALA A 53 -7.59 -8.63 -3.71
CA ALA A 53 -8.98 -8.21 -3.93
C ALA A 53 -9.86 -9.39 -4.42
N PHE A 54 -9.25 -10.29 -5.20
CA PHE A 54 -9.86 -11.52 -5.69
C PHE A 54 -9.84 -12.69 -4.69
N SER A 55 -9.36 -12.49 -3.46
CA SER A 55 -9.56 -13.44 -2.35
C SER A 55 -10.86 -13.18 -1.57
N PHE A 56 -11.42 -11.96 -1.60
CA PHE A 56 -12.63 -11.62 -0.84
C PHE A 56 -13.93 -12.13 -1.47
N ARG A 57 -14.83 -12.73 -0.68
CA ARG A 57 -16.12 -13.28 -1.19
C ARG A 57 -17.04 -12.24 -1.85
N THR A 58 -17.02 -10.99 -1.42
CA THR A 58 -17.90 -9.92 -1.96
C THR A 58 -17.12 -8.65 -2.28
N GLY A 59 -17.66 -7.83 -3.19
CA GLY A 59 -17.07 -6.54 -3.55
C GLY A 59 -16.97 -5.57 -2.37
N LEU A 60 -18.00 -5.50 -1.54
CA LEU A 60 -18.01 -4.65 -0.34
C LEU A 60 -16.89 -5.04 0.65
N ARG A 61 -16.64 -6.34 0.84
CA ARG A 61 -15.53 -6.82 1.67
C ARG A 61 -14.16 -6.48 1.09
N ALA A 62 -14.00 -6.55 -0.23
CA ALA A 62 -12.77 -6.13 -0.89
C ALA A 62 -12.51 -4.64 -0.66
N TRP A 63 -13.52 -3.79 -0.90
CA TRP A 63 -13.41 -2.34 -0.67
C TRP A 63 -13.09 -1.98 0.76
N THR A 64 -13.83 -2.54 1.73
CA THR A 64 -13.61 -2.27 3.15
C THR A 64 -12.27 -2.80 3.63
N GLY A 65 -11.91 -4.03 3.29
CA GLY A 65 -10.63 -4.64 3.69
C GLY A 65 -9.42 -3.89 3.13
N MET A 66 -9.44 -3.59 1.83
CA MET A 66 -8.34 -2.86 1.19
C MET A 66 -8.31 -1.38 1.60
N GLY A 67 -9.47 -0.75 1.79
CA GLY A 67 -9.57 0.62 2.29
C GLY A 67 -9.01 0.76 3.71
N VAL A 68 -9.35 -0.17 4.60
CA VAL A 68 -8.79 -0.21 5.97
C VAL A 68 -7.28 -0.45 5.91
N ALA A 69 -6.80 -1.38 5.09
CA ALA A 69 -5.37 -1.64 4.94
C ALA A 69 -4.60 -0.40 4.43
N ALA A 70 -5.14 0.29 3.42
CA ALA A 70 -4.56 1.54 2.93
C ALA A 70 -4.55 2.62 4.02
N ALA A 71 -5.67 2.81 4.72
CA ALA A 71 -5.77 3.79 5.81
C ALA A 71 -4.77 3.51 6.93
N LEU A 72 -4.61 2.25 7.34
CA LEU A 72 -3.61 1.85 8.34
C LEU A 72 -2.18 2.10 7.85
N GLY A 73 -1.88 1.77 6.59
CA GLY A 73 -0.56 2.01 6.01
C GLY A 73 -0.20 3.50 5.96
N PHE A 74 -1.13 4.35 5.53
CA PHE A 74 -0.93 5.81 5.56
C PHE A 74 -0.89 6.38 6.98
N ALA A 75 -1.69 5.86 7.92
CA ALA A 75 -1.62 6.26 9.31
C ALA A 75 -0.26 5.93 9.93
N LEU A 76 0.32 4.76 9.59
CA LEU A 76 1.65 4.39 10.04
C LEU A 76 2.73 5.28 9.42
N LEU A 77 2.64 5.61 8.13
CA LEU A 77 3.52 6.59 7.48
C LEU A 77 3.42 7.97 8.11
N TRP A 78 2.21 8.41 8.45
CA TRP A 78 1.98 9.66 9.17
C TRP A 78 2.63 9.62 10.55
N LEU A 79 2.52 8.51 11.27
CA LEU A 79 3.16 8.33 12.57
C LEU A 79 4.69 8.39 12.46
N LEU A 80 5.29 7.67 11.50
CA LEU A 80 6.74 7.69 11.23
C LEU A 80 7.24 9.10 10.90
N ARG A 81 6.45 9.86 10.13
CA ARG A 81 6.74 11.26 9.84
C ARG A 81 6.63 12.14 11.10
N SER A 82 5.61 11.91 11.94
CA SER A 82 5.37 12.68 13.15
C SER A 82 6.45 12.48 14.21
N THR A 83 7.02 11.27 14.30
CA THR A 83 8.08 10.93 15.25
C THR A 83 9.47 11.38 14.80
N GLN A 84 9.58 12.06 13.64
CA GLN A 84 10.86 12.47 13.02
C GLN A 84 11.83 11.29 12.84
N TRP A 85 11.31 10.06 12.74
CA TRP A 85 12.11 8.86 12.47
C TRP A 85 12.72 8.89 11.08
N VAL A 86 12.14 9.69 10.19
CA VAL A 86 12.67 9.91 8.84
C VAL A 86 13.29 11.31 8.79
N GLN A 87 14.61 11.34 8.69
CA GLN A 87 15.44 12.53 8.48
C GLN A 87 15.78 12.70 7.01
#